data_AF-A0ABD5KYN5-F1
#
_entry.id   AF-A0ABD5KYN5-F1
#
_cell.length_a   1.000
_cell.length_b   1.000
_cell.length_c   1.000
_cell.angle_alpha   90.00
_cell.angle_beta   90.00
_cell.angle_gamma   90.00
#
_symmetry.space_group_name_H-M   'P 1'
#
loop_
_entity.id
_entity.type
_entity.pdbx_description
1 polymer ?
#
loop_
_entity_poly.entity_id
_entity_poly.type
_entity_poly.pdbx_seq_one_letter_code
_entity_poly.pdbx_strand_id
1 'polypeptide(L)' 'MSGGLRVCLFIVGIALKVTAVLTLIFEMNLVPIHGRSLTYYAEAIGMKLPIICFVLGFFCVAASFYLPAKNRRTSK' A
#
# COMPACT_ATOMS: atom_id res chain seq x y z
N MET A 1 1.43 -13.94 -20.78
CA MET A 1 1.63 -13.82 -19.31
C MET A 1 1.89 -12.39 -18.80
N SER A 2 1.71 -11.32 -19.59
CA SER A 2 2.02 -9.95 -19.10
C SER A 2 0.83 -9.19 -18.49
N GLY A 3 -0.41 -9.43 -18.93
CA GLY A 3 -1.60 -8.77 -18.37
C GLY A 3 -1.93 -9.21 -16.95
N GLY A 4 -1.91 -10.52 -16.68
CA GLY A 4 -2.21 -11.07 -15.35
C GLY A 4 -1.26 -10.56 -14.26
N LEU A 5 0.04 -10.45 -14.54
CA LEU A 5 1.02 -9.92 -13.60
C LEU A 5 0.75 -8.46 -13.22
N ARG A 6 0.33 -7.62 -14.18
CA ARG A 6 -0.03 -6.21 -13.91
C ARG A 6 -1.24 -6.12 -13.00
N VAL A 7 -2.28 -6.90 -13.27
CA VAL A 7 -3.49 -6.95 -12.44
C VAL A 7 -3.15 -7.46 -11.03
N CYS A 8 -2.33 -8.50 -10.91
CA CYS A 8 -1.88 -8.99 -9.61
C CYS A 8 -1.10 -7.93 -8.82
N LEU A 9 -0.14 -7.24 -9.45
CA LEU A 9 0.62 -6.16 -8.81
C LEU A 9 -0.27 -4.99 -8.38
N PHE A 10 -1.26 -4.65 -9.20
CA PHE A 10 -2.23 -3.62 -8.85
C PHE A 10 -3.06 -4.03 -7.63
N ILE A 11 -3.65 -5.23 -7.63
CA ILE A 11 -4.45 -5.74 -6.51
C ILE A 11 -3.62 -5.85 -5.22
N VAL A 12 -2.40 -6.40 -5.30
CA VAL A 12 -1.48 -6.48 -4.16
C VAL A 12 -1.14 -5.09 -3.64
N GLY A 13 -0.88 -4.13 -4.53
CA GLY A 13 -0.57 -2.76 -4.15
C GLY A 13 -1.74 -2.06 -3.44
N ILE A 14 -2.96 -2.27 -3.91
CA ILE A 14 -4.17 -1.77 -3.23
C ILE A 14 -4.37 -2.46 -1.88
N ALA A 15 -4.22 -3.79 -1.81
CA ALA A 15 -4.35 -4.54 -0.57
C ALA A 15 -3.38 -4.03 0.50
N LEU A 16 -2.10 -3.85 0.16
CA LEU A 16 -1.08 -3.31 1.07
C LEU A 16 -1.44 -1.91 1.59
N LYS A 17 -2.00 -1.05 0.73
CA LYS A 17 -2.47 0.29 1.14
C LYS A 17 -3.67 0.23 2.07
N VAL A 18 -4.64 -0.64 1.78
CA VAL A 18 -5.81 -0.85 2.65
C VAL A 18 -5.37 -1.38 4.01
N THR A 19 -4.48 -2.37 4.05
CA THR A 19 -3.92 -2.89 5.30
C THR A 19 -3.22 -1.78 6.09
N ALA A 20 -2.38 -0.96 5.45
CA ALA A 20 -1.71 0.17 6.11
C ALA A 20 -2.70 1.13 6.77
N VAL A 21 -3.77 1.51 6.06
CA VAL A 21 -4.81 2.42 6.56
C VAL A 21 -5.60 1.77 7.69
N LEU A 22 -6.01 0.50 7.55
CA LEU A 22 -6.73 -0.21 8.60
C LEU A 22 -5.90 -0.34 9.87
N THR A 23 -4.62 -0.71 9.76
CA THR A 23 -3.71 -0.77 10.92
C THR A 23 -3.60 0.59 11.61
N LEU A 24 -3.46 1.68 10.86
CA LEU A 24 -3.45 3.04 11.43
C LEU A 24 -4.76 3.38 12.15
N ILE A 25 -5.91 3.01 11.58
CA ILE A 25 -7.22 3.24 12.21
C ILE A 25 -7.36 2.44 13.51
N PHE A 26 -6.95 1.16 13.49
CA PHE A 26 -6.98 0.33 14.69
C PHE A 26 -6.08 0.89 15.79
N GLU A 27 -4.84 1.24 15.46
CA GLU A 27 -3.91 1.88 16.39
C GLU A 27 -4.53 3.13 17.01
N MET A 28 -5.03 4.05 16.19
CA MET A 28 -5.64 5.28 16.70
C MET A 28 -6.87 5.01 17.57
N ASN A 29 -7.67 3.98 17.26
CA ASN A 29 -8.87 3.62 18.01
C ASN A 29 -8.60 2.95 19.37
N LEU A 30 -7.36 2.53 19.66
CA LEU A 30 -7.01 2.00 20.99
C LEU A 30 -7.12 3.07 22.08
N VAL A 31 -6.94 4.35 21.71
CA VAL A 31 -7.06 5.48 22.65
C VAL A 31 -8.29 6.32 22.29
N PRO A 32 -9.15 6.65 23.28
CA PRO A 32 -10.29 7.52 23.05
C PRO A 32 -9.82 8.90 22.56
N ILE A 33 -10.62 9.52 21.70
CA ILE A 33 -10.26 10.75 20.96
C ILE A 33 -9.74 11.86 21.89
N HIS A 34 -10.29 11.96 23.11
CA HIS A 34 -9.97 13.01 24.07
C HIS A 34 -8.65 12.75 24.82
N GLY A 35 -8.10 11.53 24.73
CA GLY A 35 -6.79 11.16 25.28
C GLY A 35 -5.65 11.15 24.25
N ARG A 36 -5.94 11.49 22.98
CA ARG A 36 -4.94 11.49 21.90
C ARG A 36 -4.13 12.79 21.95
N SER A 37 -2.86 12.69 22.35
CA SER A 37 -1.89 13.79 22.24
C SER A 37 -1.23 13.82 20.86
N LEU A 38 -0.61 14.95 20.50
CA LEU A 38 0.20 15.06 19.28
C LEU A 38 1.29 13.96 19.20
N THR A 39 1.88 13.62 20.35
CA THR A 39 2.90 12.56 20.45
C THR A 39 2.32 11.18 20.13
N TYR A 40 1.09 10.89 20.55
CA TYR A 40 0.41 9.64 20.22
C TYR A 40 0.15 9.50 18.72
N TYR A 41 -0.25 10.58 18.05
CA TYR A 41 -0.36 10.57 16.58
C TYR A 41 0.98 10.33 15.90
N ALA A 42 2.05 10.96 16.39
CA ALA A 42 3.39 10.78 15.86
C ALA A 42 3.93 9.36 16.08
N GLU A 43 3.62 8.72 17.21
CA GLU A 43 3.98 7.32 17.47
C GLU A 43 3.18 6.35 16.60
N ALA A 44 1.87 6.52 16.50
CA ALA A 44 1.01 5.66 15.68
C ALA A 44 1.31 5.81 14.17
N ILE A 45 1.73 6.99 13.70
CA ILE A 45 2.25 7.19 12.33
C ILE A 45 3.69 6.67 12.21
N GLY A 46 4.52 6.89 13.24
CA GLY A 46 5.93 6.46 13.31
C GLY A 46 6.11 4.94 13.42
N MET A 47 5.03 4.20 13.69
CA MET A 47 4.97 2.76 13.51
C MET A 47 5.41 2.42 12.08
N LYS A 48 6.57 1.75 11.98
CA LYS A 48 7.23 1.49 10.69
C LYS A 48 6.34 0.69 9.73
N LEU A 49 5.45 -0.16 10.26
CA LEU A 49 4.68 -1.12 9.47
C LEU A 49 3.62 -0.45 8.55
N PRO A 50 2.70 0.43 9.03
CA PRO A 50 1.79 1.18 8.16
C PRO A 50 2.51 1.93 7.03
N ILE A 51 3.60 2.63 7.36
CA ILE A 51 4.38 3.38 6.38
C ILE A 51 5.00 2.44 5.34
N ILE A 52 5.65 1.36 5.78
CA ILE A 52 6.28 0.37 4.90
C ILE A 52 5.23 -0.22 3.95
N CYS A 53 4.08 -0.66 4.46
CA CYS A 53 3.00 -1.20 3.65
C CYS A 53 2.46 -0.17 2.65
N PHE A 54 2.31 1.09 3.05
CA PHE A 54 1.82 2.14 2.17
C PHE A 54 2.80 2.46 1.02
N VAL A 55 4.09 2.48 1.32
CA VAL A 55 5.19 2.73 0.37
C VAL A 55 5.36 1.55 -0.59
N LEU A 56 5.43 0.31 -0.07
CA LEU A 56 5.48 -0.89 -0.91
C LEU A 56 4.25 -1.00 -1.80
N GLY A 57 3.06 -0.73 -1.25
CA GLY A 57 1.83 -0.70 -2.02
C GLY A 57 1.85 0.35 -3.14
N PHE A 58 2.44 1.54 -2.88
CA PHE A 58 2.63 2.56 -3.92
C PHE A 58 3.52 2.06 -5.06
N PHE A 59 4.65 1.41 -4.73
CA PHE A 59 5.54 0.85 -5.74
C PHE A 59 4.86 -0.28 -6.55
N CYS A 60 4.09 -1.15 -5.91
CA CYS A 60 3.32 -2.19 -6.62
C CYS A 60 2.30 -1.60 -7.60
N VAL A 61 1.57 -0.56 -7.17
CA VAL A 61 0.61 0.15 -8.04
C VAL A 61 1.36 0.84 -9.18
N ALA A 62 2.43 1.59 -8.91
CA ALA A 62 3.22 2.25 -9.94
C ALA A 62 3.77 1.21 -10.94
N ALA A 63 4.42 0.16 -10.47
CA ALA A 63 4.95 -0.91 -11.31
C ALA A 63 3.87 -1.55 -12.19
N SER A 64 2.63 -1.70 -11.70
CA SER A 64 1.52 -2.23 -12.50
C SER A 64 1.22 -1.39 -13.75
N PHE A 65 1.37 -0.06 -13.66
CA PHE A 65 1.17 0.86 -14.78
C PHE A 65 2.39 0.92 -15.70
N TYR A 66 3.60 0.95 -15.12
CA TYR A 66 4.86 1.12 -15.86
C TYR A 66 5.40 -0.17 -16.49
N LEU A 67 4.97 -1.36 -16.06
CA LEU A 67 5.36 -2.62 -16.70
C LEU A 67 4.85 -2.64 -18.15
N PRO A 68 5.75 -2.72 -19.15
CA PRO A 68 5.33 -2.78 -20.54
C PRO A 68 4.48 -4.04 -20.73
N ALA A 69 3.31 -3.87 -21.34
CA ALA A 69 2.55 -5.01 -21.84
C ALA A 69 3.48 -5.72 -22.83
N LYS A 70 3.94 -6.94 -22.50
CA LYS A 70 4.73 -7.77 -23.42
C LYS A 70 3.87 -7.98 -24.65
N ASN A 71 4.06 -7.10 -25.64
CA ASN A 71 3.30 -7.10 -26.86
C ASN A 71 3.78 -8.31 -27.64
N ARG A 72 2.94 -9.33 -27.73
CA ARG A 72 3.22 -10.57 -28.47
C ARG A 72 3.06 -10.30 -29.98
N ARG A 73 3.69 -9.23 -30.47
CA ARG A 73 3.71 -8.79 -31.88
C ARG A 73 5.11 -8.36 -32.31
N THR A 74 6.12 -9.16 -31.95
CA THR A 74 7.43 -9.17 -32.63
C THR A 74 7.96 -10.59 -32.60
N SER A 75 7.23 -11.49 -33.26
CA SER A 75 7.82 -12.65 -33.91
C SER A 75 7.30 -12.58 -35.33
N LYS A 76 8.00 -11.79 -36.15
CA LYS A 76 8.05 -12.05 -37.59
C LYS A 76 9.03 -13.21 -37.78
#